data_AF-A0A2Z4UQV6-F1
#
_entry.id   AF-A0A2Z4UQV6-F1
#
_cell.length_a   1.000
_cell.length_b   1.000
_cell.length_c   1.000
_cell.angle_alpha   90.00
_cell.angle_beta   90.00
_cell.angle_gamma   90.00
#
_symmetry.space_group_name_H-M   'P 1'
#
loop_
_entity.id
_entity.type
_entity.pdbx_description
1 polymer ?
#
loop_
_entity_poly.entity_id
_entity_poly.type
_entity_poly.pdbx_seq_one_letter_code
_entity_poly.pdbx_strand_id
1 'polypeptide(L)'
;MNVERVISIANVVNDDLSQIGLVQRLQELQNALANQINSPNEGNLQMVGQSRKEVMAALERSNFDYLPTTWRSSLEELGLTNRLGAGLASGLNDSFEASQSILTDVQSYVAVVQDDVSTIDEQLKAVASNLVAMGLKADHLEPGQAELSFLIPRDAIDNGLTKLAKEISFFDKAVRAFSEIEEGKPDAPELRQLSTTDPAIFALVGTGTVLAFLKIVKEIICVIEKSYKMREARASAIAAEMDTEIIEKMNAQIELAIEQGLENVTEMATRRLDSRVGRSKELKNAAKLYIGGLAARIDNGFQVDGSAVPSDEEKEEQMLDAEDERGHQITTSEEVNTISSEIRFAELPEESILRLAYDGEEEEGDQVGTEGA
;
A
#
# COMPACT_ATOMS: atom_id res chain seq x y z
N MET A 1 -6.94 -11.57 9.69
CA MET A 1 -7.32 -11.61 8.27
C MET A 1 -8.68 -12.28 8.07
N ASN A 2 -9.49 -11.80 7.11
CA ASN A 2 -10.74 -12.44 6.66
C ASN A 2 -10.40 -13.66 5.77
N VAL A 3 -11.19 -14.75 5.85
CA VAL A 3 -10.86 -16.03 5.19
C VAL A 3 -10.92 -15.93 3.66
N GLU A 4 -11.91 -15.22 3.12
CA GLU A 4 -12.06 -14.97 1.69
C GLU A 4 -10.84 -14.23 1.13
N ARG A 5 -10.27 -13.30 1.92
CA ARG A 5 -9.02 -12.61 1.58
C ARG A 5 -7.80 -13.54 1.61
N VAL A 6 -7.74 -14.50 2.54
CA VAL A 6 -6.68 -15.54 2.54
C VAL A 6 -6.71 -16.31 1.22
N ILE A 7 -7.90 -16.68 0.74
CA ILE A 7 -8.05 -17.39 -0.55
C ILE A 7 -7.55 -16.50 -1.69
N SER A 8 -7.93 -15.21 -1.72
CA SER A 8 -7.48 -14.28 -2.76
C SER A 8 -5.96 -14.10 -2.76
N ILE A 9 -5.34 -13.96 -1.59
CA ILE A 9 -3.87 -13.88 -1.45
C ILE A 9 -3.22 -15.19 -1.92
N ALA A 10 -3.73 -16.33 -1.47
CA ALA A 10 -3.20 -17.63 -1.89
C ALA A 10 -3.26 -17.81 -3.42
N ASN A 11 -4.38 -17.42 -4.05
CA ASN A 11 -4.53 -17.49 -5.51
C ASN A 11 -3.53 -16.59 -6.21
N VAL A 12 -3.44 -15.31 -5.83
CA VAL A 12 -2.49 -14.36 -6.43
C VAL A 12 -1.05 -14.83 -6.25
N VAL A 13 -0.70 -15.39 -5.09
CA VAL A 13 0.65 -15.92 -4.85
C VAL A 13 0.95 -17.13 -5.74
N ASN A 14 0.02 -18.08 -5.82
CA ASN A 14 0.17 -19.26 -6.66
C ASN A 14 0.25 -18.90 -8.15
N ASP A 15 -0.57 -17.94 -8.60
CA ASP A 15 -0.60 -17.46 -9.97
C ASP A 15 0.72 -16.79 -10.35
N ASP A 16 1.25 -15.91 -9.49
CA ASP A 16 2.55 -15.26 -9.71
C ASP A 16 3.69 -16.29 -9.76
N LEU A 17 3.77 -17.20 -8.78
CA LEU A 17 4.78 -18.26 -8.73
C LEU A 17 4.76 -19.13 -10.00
N SER A 18 3.56 -19.47 -10.47
CA SER A 18 3.35 -20.27 -11.68
C SER A 18 3.72 -19.48 -12.94
N GLN A 19 3.34 -18.20 -13.02
CA GLN A 19 3.61 -17.33 -14.17
C GLN A 19 5.10 -17.08 -14.36
N ILE A 20 5.85 -16.85 -13.27
CA ILE A 20 7.30 -16.61 -13.36
C ILE A 20 8.12 -17.92 -13.37
N GLY A 21 7.48 -19.06 -13.06
CA GLY A 21 8.08 -20.39 -13.02
C GLY A 21 9.16 -20.54 -11.95
N LEU A 22 8.97 -19.89 -10.79
CA LEU A 22 10.05 -19.71 -9.80
C LEU A 22 10.60 -21.04 -9.26
N VAL A 23 9.72 -21.98 -8.90
CA VAL A 23 10.11 -23.29 -8.34
C VAL A 23 11.04 -24.03 -9.30
N GLN A 24 10.69 -24.06 -10.59
CA GLN A 24 11.50 -24.75 -11.60
C GLN A 24 12.86 -24.05 -11.81
N ARG A 25 12.89 -22.72 -11.85
CA ARG A 25 14.14 -21.95 -12.00
C ARG A 25 15.09 -22.13 -10.82
N LEU A 26 14.55 -22.18 -9.60
CA LEU A 26 15.33 -22.48 -8.39
C LEU A 26 15.90 -23.91 -8.44
N GLN A 27 15.12 -24.88 -8.92
CA GLN A 27 15.57 -26.26 -9.13
C GLN A 27 16.70 -26.34 -10.18
N GLU A 28 16.60 -25.58 -11.27
CA GLU A 28 17.64 -25.48 -12.31
C GLU A 28 18.92 -24.86 -11.76
N LEU A 29 18.81 -23.78 -10.96
CA LEU A 29 19.95 -23.17 -10.28
C LEU A 29 20.62 -24.15 -9.30
N GLN A 30 19.84 -24.87 -8.50
CA GLN A 30 20.35 -25.89 -7.58
C GLN A 30 21.13 -26.99 -8.33
N ASN A 31 20.60 -27.45 -9.47
CA ASN A 31 21.24 -28.44 -10.33
C ASN A 31 22.54 -27.90 -10.95
N ALA A 32 22.55 -26.65 -11.41
CA ALA A 32 23.75 -26.00 -11.95
C ALA A 32 24.85 -25.89 -10.88
N LEU A 33 24.50 -25.50 -9.65
CA LEU A 33 25.42 -25.45 -8.51
C LEU A 33 25.97 -26.84 -8.16
N ALA A 34 25.12 -27.86 -8.12
CA ALA A 34 25.53 -29.24 -7.87
C ALA A 34 26.54 -29.74 -8.92
N ASN A 35 26.28 -29.45 -10.20
CA ASN A 35 27.18 -29.81 -11.30
C ASN A 35 28.53 -29.09 -11.21
N GLN A 36 28.53 -27.81 -10.85
CA GLN A 36 29.76 -27.04 -10.67
C GLN A 36 30.59 -27.55 -9.48
N ILE A 37 29.95 -27.98 -8.39
CA ILE A 37 30.64 -28.56 -7.22
C ILE A 37 31.22 -29.94 -7.56
N ASN A 38 30.44 -30.80 -8.21
CA ASN A 38 30.85 -32.17 -8.54
C ASN A 38 31.85 -32.25 -9.69
N SER A 39 31.84 -31.30 -10.62
CA SER A 39 32.71 -31.28 -11.80
C SER A 39 33.08 -29.85 -12.19
N PRO A 40 34.01 -29.20 -11.45
CA PRO A 40 34.35 -27.80 -11.70
C PRO A 40 34.95 -27.59 -13.09
N ASN A 41 34.24 -26.87 -13.96
CA ASN A 41 34.73 -26.47 -15.28
C ASN A 41 34.07 -25.16 -15.73
N GLU A 42 34.63 -24.52 -16.76
CA GLU A 42 34.14 -23.21 -17.24
C GLU A 42 32.68 -23.26 -17.74
N GLY A 43 32.27 -24.34 -18.41
CA GLY A 43 30.89 -24.51 -18.87
C GLY A 43 29.89 -24.60 -17.71
N ASN A 44 30.22 -25.36 -16.67
CA ASN A 44 29.38 -25.48 -15.47
C ASN A 44 29.28 -24.14 -14.71
N LEU A 45 30.37 -23.37 -14.64
CA LEU A 45 30.33 -22.01 -14.07
C LEU A 45 29.42 -21.07 -14.88
N GLN A 46 29.47 -21.13 -16.21
CA GLN A 46 28.57 -20.36 -17.08
C GLN A 46 27.10 -20.72 -16.87
N MET A 47 26.78 -22.02 -16.69
CA MET A 47 25.42 -22.46 -16.38
C MET A 47 24.90 -21.91 -15.06
N VAL A 48 25.73 -21.86 -14.01
CA VAL A 48 25.36 -21.23 -12.73
C VAL A 48 25.05 -19.75 -12.93
N GLY A 49 25.92 -19.02 -13.65
CA GLY A 49 25.72 -17.60 -13.94
C GLY A 49 24.41 -17.33 -14.70
N GLN A 50 24.12 -18.14 -15.72
CA GLN A 50 22.89 -18.03 -16.50
C GLN A 50 21.64 -18.36 -15.66
N SER A 51 21.65 -19.47 -14.93
CA SER A 51 20.50 -19.89 -14.10
C SER A 51 20.21 -18.86 -13.00
N ARG A 52 21.26 -18.29 -12.38
CA ARG A 52 21.11 -17.21 -11.40
C ARG A 52 20.45 -16.00 -12.02
N LYS A 53 20.92 -15.56 -13.20
CA LYS A 53 20.35 -14.42 -13.92
C LYS A 53 18.86 -14.63 -14.22
N GLU A 54 18.48 -15.85 -14.59
CA GLU A 54 17.09 -16.21 -14.87
C GLU A 54 16.20 -16.19 -13.62
N VAL A 55 16.69 -16.68 -12.48
CA VAL A 55 15.99 -16.56 -11.19
C VAL A 55 15.78 -15.09 -10.82
N MET A 56 16.83 -14.27 -10.92
CA MET A 56 16.73 -12.84 -10.59
C MET A 56 15.76 -12.11 -11.51
N ALA A 57 15.83 -12.37 -12.82
CA ALA A 57 14.90 -11.78 -13.78
C ALA A 57 13.45 -12.26 -13.58
N ALA A 58 13.23 -13.45 -13.02
CA ALA A 58 11.90 -13.93 -12.66
C ALA A 58 11.38 -13.21 -11.41
N LEU A 59 12.21 -13.07 -10.38
CA LEU A 59 11.86 -12.35 -9.15
C LEU A 59 11.60 -10.85 -9.40
N GLU A 60 12.38 -10.21 -10.27
CA GLU A 60 12.16 -8.81 -10.70
C GLU A 60 10.83 -8.60 -11.43
N ARG A 61 10.27 -9.65 -12.05
CA ARG A 61 8.97 -9.60 -12.73
C ARG A 61 7.80 -10.01 -11.83
N SER A 62 8.08 -10.40 -10.59
CA SER A 62 7.05 -10.79 -9.67
C SER A 62 6.14 -9.61 -9.34
N ASN A 63 4.83 -9.85 -9.30
CA ASN A 63 3.85 -8.83 -8.92
C ASN A 63 3.83 -8.58 -7.40
N PHE A 64 4.51 -9.41 -6.58
CA PHE A 64 4.48 -9.27 -5.12
C PHE A 64 4.93 -7.90 -4.63
N ASP A 65 5.95 -7.33 -5.26
CA ASP A 65 6.51 -6.03 -4.85
C ASP A 65 5.57 -4.86 -5.20
N TYR A 66 4.57 -5.10 -6.03
CA TYR A 66 3.58 -4.10 -6.48
C TYR A 66 2.21 -4.30 -5.84
N LEU A 67 2.05 -5.29 -4.96
CA LEU A 67 0.79 -5.50 -4.27
C LEU A 67 0.43 -4.30 -3.37
N PRO A 68 -0.88 -4.02 -3.21
CA PRO A 68 -1.35 -3.00 -2.29
C PRO A 68 -0.83 -3.24 -0.87
N THR A 69 -0.64 -2.18 -0.09
CA THR A 69 -0.06 -2.23 1.26
C THR A 69 -0.88 -3.12 2.21
N THR A 70 -2.21 -3.12 2.07
CA THR A 70 -3.09 -4.01 2.85
C THR A 70 -2.83 -5.49 2.55
N TRP A 71 -2.42 -5.84 1.32
CA TRP A 71 -2.00 -7.20 0.98
C TRP A 71 -0.62 -7.50 1.55
N ARG A 72 0.31 -6.54 1.50
CA ARG A 72 1.66 -6.72 2.07
C ARG A 72 1.63 -7.02 3.55
N SER A 73 0.81 -6.31 4.33
CA SER A 73 0.60 -6.60 5.76
C SER A 73 0.09 -8.03 5.98
N SER A 74 -0.86 -8.48 5.14
CA SER A 74 -1.34 -9.88 5.20
C SER A 74 -0.26 -10.90 4.83
N LEU A 75 0.62 -10.59 3.87
CA LEU A 75 1.77 -11.44 3.52
C LEU A 75 2.80 -11.50 4.63
N GLU A 76 3.00 -10.39 5.34
CA GLU A 76 3.87 -10.31 6.52
C GLU A 76 3.33 -11.16 7.66
N GLU A 77 2.03 -11.10 7.96
CA GLU A 77 1.37 -11.98 8.94
C GLU A 77 1.57 -13.47 8.59
N LEU A 78 1.56 -13.80 7.29
CA LEU A 78 1.80 -15.15 6.79
C LEU A 78 3.29 -15.53 6.73
N GLY A 79 4.21 -14.61 7.03
CA GLY A 79 5.65 -14.84 6.99
C GLY A 79 6.22 -15.00 5.58
N LEU A 80 5.54 -14.45 4.58
CA LEU A 80 5.88 -14.63 3.15
C LEU A 80 6.76 -13.50 2.58
N THR A 81 6.87 -12.35 3.26
CA THR A 81 7.58 -11.15 2.75
C THR A 81 9.02 -11.41 2.31
N ASN A 82 9.78 -12.20 3.09
CA ASN A 82 11.18 -12.51 2.79
C ASN A 82 11.36 -13.79 1.96
N ARG A 83 10.26 -14.43 1.57
CA ARG A 83 10.26 -15.72 0.86
C ARG A 83 9.87 -15.58 -0.61
N LEU A 84 9.51 -14.37 -1.05
CA LEU A 84 9.00 -14.06 -2.37
C LEU A 84 9.58 -12.71 -2.86
N GLY A 85 9.41 -12.40 -4.15
CA GLY A 85 9.74 -11.09 -4.75
C GLY A 85 11.14 -10.56 -4.43
N ALA A 86 11.25 -9.26 -4.17
CA ALA A 86 12.50 -8.58 -3.84
C ALA A 86 13.16 -9.11 -2.55
N GLY A 87 12.38 -9.52 -1.55
CA GLY A 87 12.91 -10.07 -0.30
C GLY A 87 13.73 -11.34 -0.53
N LEU A 88 13.19 -12.25 -1.34
CA LEU A 88 13.91 -13.46 -1.74
C LEU A 88 15.12 -13.15 -2.65
N ALA A 89 14.97 -12.19 -3.57
CA ALA A 89 16.07 -11.78 -4.45
C ALA A 89 17.26 -11.24 -3.65
N SER A 90 17.00 -10.42 -2.63
CA SER A 90 18.03 -9.91 -1.71
C SER A 90 18.73 -11.05 -0.99
N GLY A 91 17.98 -11.95 -0.35
CA GLY A 91 18.57 -13.08 0.39
C GLY A 91 19.43 -14.00 -0.48
N LEU A 92 19.00 -14.26 -1.72
CA LEU A 92 19.82 -14.98 -2.69
C LEU A 92 21.10 -14.20 -3.03
N ASN A 93 21.02 -12.91 -3.36
CA ASN A 93 22.21 -12.11 -3.68
C ASN A 93 23.21 -12.06 -2.52
N ASP A 94 22.73 -11.82 -1.30
CA ASP A 94 23.54 -11.81 -0.08
C ASP A 94 24.27 -13.15 0.11
N SER A 95 23.60 -14.27 -0.17
CA SER A 95 24.22 -15.60 -0.09
C SER A 95 25.38 -15.78 -1.09
N PHE A 96 25.22 -15.28 -2.31
CA PHE A 96 26.27 -15.34 -3.34
C PHE A 96 27.44 -14.40 -3.02
N GLU A 97 27.16 -13.23 -2.45
CA GLU A 97 28.18 -12.24 -2.09
C GLU A 97 28.98 -12.65 -0.85
N ALA A 98 28.31 -13.22 0.16
CA ALA A 98 28.98 -13.73 1.36
C ALA A 98 29.86 -14.95 1.05
N SER A 99 29.46 -15.76 0.07
CA SER A 99 30.06 -17.08 -0.20
C SER A 99 31.07 -17.07 -1.35
N GLN A 100 31.76 -15.94 -1.60
CA GLN A 100 32.76 -15.80 -2.68
C GLN A 100 33.85 -16.89 -2.72
N SER A 101 34.00 -17.70 -1.65
CA SER A 101 34.96 -18.81 -1.57
C SER A 101 34.34 -20.21 -1.42
N ILE A 102 33.03 -20.36 -1.16
CA ILE A 102 32.41 -21.65 -0.79
C ILE A 102 31.06 -21.86 -1.49
N LEU A 103 31.08 -22.50 -2.66
CA LEU A 103 29.86 -22.82 -3.44
C LEU A 103 28.89 -23.77 -2.72
N THR A 104 29.38 -24.60 -1.79
CA THR A 104 28.53 -25.53 -1.02
C THR A 104 27.56 -24.81 -0.09
N ASP A 105 27.94 -23.64 0.42
CA ASP A 105 27.09 -22.85 1.31
C ASP A 105 25.95 -22.21 0.50
N VAL A 106 26.28 -21.66 -0.68
CA VAL A 106 25.27 -21.18 -1.65
C VAL A 106 24.32 -22.29 -2.07
N GLN A 107 24.84 -23.48 -2.41
CA GLN A 107 24.02 -24.61 -2.80
C GLN A 107 23.05 -25.01 -1.67
N SER A 108 23.54 -25.04 -0.43
CA SER A 108 22.71 -25.38 0.74
C SER A 108 21.63 -24.34 0.97
N TYR A 109 21.96 -23.05 0.86
CA TYR A 109 20.99 -21.97 0.97
C TYR A 109 19.92 -22.03 -0.14
N VAL A 110 20.33 -22.19 -1.41
CA VAL A 110 19.41 -22.33 -2.54
C VAL A 110 18.52 -23.56 -2.39
N ALA A 111 19.03 -24.66 -1.84
CA ALA A 111 18.22 -25.85 -1.55
C ALA A 111 17.13 -25.58 -0.51
N VAL A 112 17.46 -24.88 0.58
CA VAL A 112 16.47 -24.48 1.61
C VAL A 112 15.41 -23.56 1.00
N VAL A 113 15.83 -22.55 0.23
CA VAL A 113 14.92 -21.63 -0.46
C VAL A 113 14.00 -22.37 -1.43
N GLN A 114 14.52 -23.30 -2.22
CA GLN A 114 13.72 -24.05 -3.18
C GLN A 114 12.66 -24.92 -2.49
N ASP A 115 13.04 -25.60 -1.39
CA ASP A 115 12.12 -26.40 -0.57
C ASP A 115 11.05 -25.52 0.09
N ASP A 116 11.46 -24.36 0.65
CA ASP A 116 10.55 -23.38 1.26
C ASP A 116 9.52 -22.87 0.25
N VAL A 117 9.95 -22.42 -0.94
CA VAL A 117 9.05 -21.89 -1.98
C VAL A 117 8.12 -22.97 -2.52
N SER A 118 8.63 -24.20 -2.73
CA SER A 118 7.80 -25.34 -3.15
C SER A 118 6.75 -25.68 -2.10
N THR A 119 7.13 -25.69 -0.83
CA THR A 119 6.23 -25.94 0.29
C THR A 119 5.16 -24.86 0.40
N ILE A 120 5.52 -23.59 0.24
CA ILE A 120 4.56 -22.48 0.22
C ILE A 120 3.54 -22.66 -0.92
N ASP A 121 4.00 -22.92 -2.15
CA ASP A 121 3.13 -23.13 -3.30
C ASP A 121 2.12 -24.27 -3.06
N GLU A 122 2.59 -25.42 -2.55
CA GLU A 122 1.74 -26.56 -2.24
C GLU A 122 0.74 -26.25 -1.12
N GLN A 123 1.19 -25.59 -0.04
CA GLN A 123 0.35 -25.26 1.10
C GLN A 123 -0.72 -24.22 0.75
N LEU A 124 -0.38 -23.18 -0.01
CA LEU A 124 -1.35 -22.16 -0.44
C LEU A 124 -2.40 -22.76 -1.38
N LYS A 125 -2.00 -23.63 -2.31
CA LYS A 125 -2.95 -24.41 -3.15
C LYS A 125 -3.87 -25.28 -2.29
N ALA A 126 -3.32 -25.97 -1.30
CA ALA A 126 -4.11 -26.81 -0.39
C ALA A 126 -5.10 -25.99 0.45
N VAL A 127 -4.67 -24.84 1.01
CA VAL A 127 -5.53 -23.94 1.78
C VAL A 127 -6.66 -23.40 0.92
N ALA A 128 -6.35 -22.83 -0.25
CA ALA A 128 -7.35 -22.26 -1.15
C ALA A 128 -8.38 -23.31 -1.59
N SER A 129 -7.92 -24.49 -2.04
CA SER A 129 -8.81 -25.57 -2.48
C SER A 129 -9.70 -26.12 -1.37
N ASN A 130 -9.16 -26.29 -0.15
CA ASN A 130 -9.95 -26.77 0.99
C ASN A 130 -11.02 -25.74 1.42
N LEU A 131 -10.69 -24.46 1.45
CA LEU A 131 -11.66 -23.41 1.79
C LEU A 131 -12.76 -23.29 0.71
N VAL A 132 -12.40 -23.41 -0.56
CA VAL A 132 -13.38 -23.48 -1.67
C VAL A 132 -14.28 -24.72 -1.55
N ALA A 133 -13.72 -25.87 -1.18
CA ALA A 133 -14.49 -27.09 -0.94
C ALA A 133 -15.48 -26.95 0.24
N MET A 134 -15.21 -26.04 1.18
CA MET A 134 -16.13 -25.67 2.27
C MET A 134 -17.20 -24.65 1.84
N GLY A 135 -17.21 -24.20 0.59
CA GLY A 135 -18.17 -23.26 0.04
C GLY A 135 -17.79 -21.78 0.23
N LEU A 136 -16.58 -21.51 0.73
CA LEU A 136 -16.04 -20.16 0.77
C LEU A 136 -15.56 -19.76 -0.62
N LYS A 137 -15.60 -18.46 -0.93
CA LYS A 137 -15.16 -17.94 -2.22
C LYS A 137 -14.04 -16.95 -2.00
N ALA A 138 -13.12 -16.90 -2.95
CA ALA A 138 -12.15 -15.82 -2.99
C ALA A 138 -12.90 -14.50 -3.18
N ASP A 139 -12.44 -13.50 -2.44
CA ASP A 139 -12.95 -12.15 -2.56
C ASP A 139 -12.24 -11.43 -3.71
N HIS A 140 -12.99 -11.12 -4.76
CA HIS A 140 -12.48 -10.46 -5.96
C HIS A 140 -13.40 -9.28 -6.35
N LEU A 141 -12.78 -8.24 -6.90
CA LEU A 141 -13.51 -7.17 -7.56
C LEU A 141 -13.99 -7.67 -8.92
N GLU A 142 -15.25 -7.39 -9.25
CA GLU A 142 -15.78 -7.68 -10.58
C GLU A 142 -15.23 -6.67 -11.62
N PRO A 143 -15.21 -7.01 -12.92
CA PRO A 143 -14.82 -6.06 -13.96
C PRO A 143 -15.56 -4.73 -13.86
N GLY A 144 -14.82 -3.62 -13.87
CA GLY A 144 -15.36 -2.26 -13.72
C GLY A 144 -15.60 -1.83 -12.28
N GLN A 145 -15.36 -2.69 -11.28
CA GLN A 145 -15.40 -2.29 -9.88
C GLN A 145 -14.06 -1.72 -9.42
N ALA A 146 -14.15 -0.77 -8.50
CA ALA A 146 -13.02 -0.24 -7.77
C ALA A 146 -13.32 -0.21 -6.27
N GLU A 147 -12.26 -0.25 -5.48
CA GLU A 147 -12.31 -0.28 -4.04
C GLU A 147 -11.34 0.74 -3.44
N LEU A 148 -11.77 1.38 -2.35
CA LEU A 148 -10.88 2.05 -1.40
C LEU A 148 -10.74 1.18 -0.16
N SER A 149 -9.51 1.05 0.32
CA SER A 149 -9.21 0.36 1.57
C SER A 149 -8.53 1.29 2.58
N PHE A 150 -8.93 1.17 3.84
CA PHE A 150 -8.43 1.96 4.95
C PHE A 150 -7.92 1.01 6.02
N LEU A 151 -6.62 1.02 6.29
CA LEU A 151 -6.01 0.32 7.43
C LEU A 151 -5.98 1.27 8.63
N ILE A 152 -6.57 0.84 9.74
CA ILE A 152 -6.72 1.62 10.96
C ILE A 152 -5.81 1.03 12.04
N PRO A 153 -4.80 1.77 12.51
CA PRO A 153 -3.94 1.33 13.60
C PRO A 153 -4.75 1.03 14.86
N ARG A 154 -4.42 -0.07 15.53
CA ARG A 154 -5.12 -0.45 16.77
C ARG A 154 -5.01 0.61 17.86
N ASP A 155 -3.87 1.27 17.94
CA ASP A 155 -3.60 2.33 18.92
C ASP A 155 -4.50 3.55 18.71
N ALA A 156 -4.86 3.86 17.45
CA ALA A 156 -5.78 4.95 17.13
C ALA A 156 -7.21 4.69 17.65
N ILE A 157 -7.64 3.43 17.70
CA ILE A 157 -8.99 3.06 18.15
C ILE A 157 -9.02 2.46 19.56
N ASP A 158 -7.89 2.16 20.19
CA ASP A 158 -7.79 1.50 21.51
C ASP A 158 -8.72 0.27 21.62
N ASN A 159 -8.85 -0.47 20.51
CA ASN A 159 -9.81 -1.58 20.32
C ASN A 159 -11.28 -1.26 20.69
N GLY A 160 -11.65 0.02 20.76
CA GLY A 160 -12.99 0.49 21.10
C GLY A 160 -13.91 0.57 19.88
N LEU A 161 -15.06 -0.12 19.95
CA LEU A 161 -16.04 -0.13 18.86
C LEU A 161 -16.57 1.28 18.51
N THR A 162 -16.74 2.15 19.50
CA THR A 162 -17.18 3.54 19.29
C THR A 162 -16.16 4.34 18.51
N LYS A 163 -14.86 4.16 18.79
CA LYS A 163 -13.78 4.83 18.06
C LYS A 163 -13.71 4.32 16.62
N LEU A 164 -13.79 3.00 16.42
CA LEU A 164 -13.89 2.41 15.07
C LEU A 164 -15.09 2.95 14.28
N ALA A 165 -16.27 3.08 14.91
CA ALA A 165 -17.46 3.63 14.27
C ALA A 165 -17.29 5.11 13.86
N LYS A 166 -16.57 5.91 14.66
CA LYS A 166 -16.20 7.29 14.30
C LYS A 166 -15.32 7.31 13.05
N GLU A 167 -14.34 6.42 12.96
CA GLU A 167 -13.47 6.31 11.78
C GLU A 167 -14.23 5.88 10.53
N ILE A 168 -15.11 4.87 10.62
CA ILE A 168 -16.00 4.48 9.51
C ILE A 168 -16.86 5.67 9.06
N SER A 169 -17.43 6.42 10.00
CA SER A 169 -18.26 7.61 9.71
C SER A 169 -17.46 8.71 9.01
N PHE A 170 -16.20 8.92 9.41
CA PHE A 170 -15.31 9.86 8.76
C PHE A 170 -15.05 9.44 7.30
N PHE A 171 -14.67 8.19 7.05
CA PHE A 171 -14.36 7.71 5.71
C PHE A 171 -15.58 7.73 4.78
N ASP A 172 -16.77 7.31 5.25
CA ASP A 172 -18.01 7.41 4.47
C ASP A 172 -18.28 8.84 4.00
N LYS A 173 -18.17 9.82 4.90
CA LYS A 173 -18.39 11.23 4.58
C LYS A 173 -17.31 11.81 3.66
N ALA A 174 -16.05 11.42 3.86
CA ALA A 174 -14.95 11.86 3.01
C ALA A 174 -15.14 11.33 1.58
N VAL A 175 -15.44 10.05 1.41
CA VAL A 175 -15.69 9.43 0.10
C VAL A 175 -16.91 10.07 -0.59
N ARG A 176 -18.01 10.33 0.13
CA ARG A 176 -19.17 11.07 -0.40
C ARG A 176 -18.82 12.47 -0.89
N ALA A 177 -17.97 13.19 -0.16
CA ALA A 177 -17.57 14.53 -0.54
C ALA A 177 -16.69 14.51 -1.80
N PHE A 178 -15.70 13.60 -1.87
CA PHE A 178 -14.82 13.51 -3.03
C PHE A 178 -15.49 12.96 -4.28
N SER A 179 -16.44 12.02 -4.14
CA SER A 179 -17.29 11.60 -5.26
C SER A 179 -18.16 12.75 -5.78
N GLU A 180 -18.76 13.57 -4.90
CA GLU A 180 -19.51 14.74 -5.35
C GLU A 180 -18.62 15.76 -6.08
N ILE A 181 -17.36 15.92 -5.63
CA ILE A 181 -16.40 16.81 -6.27
C ILE A 181 -15.97 16.30 -7.66
N GLU A 182 -15.73 15.01 -7.80
CA GLU A 182 -15.21 14.41 -9.02
C GLU A 182 -16.30 14.09 -10.05
N GLU A 183 -17.44 13.55 -9.61
CA GLU A 183 -18.52 13.06 -10.47
C GLU A 183 -19.74 13.98 -10.50
N GLY A 184 -19.78 15.02 -9.65
CA GLY A 184 -20.90 15.95 -9.54
C GLY A 184 -22.12 15.38 -8.80
N LYS A 185 -22.01 14.17 -8.26
CA LYS A 185 -23.03 13.50 -7.44
C LYS A 185 -22.36 12.78 -6.27
N PRO A 186 -22.93 12.81 -5.06
CA PRO A 186 -22.40 12.02 -3.97
C PRO A 186 -22.60 10.54 -4.25
N ASP A 187 -21.52 9.76 -4.22
CA ASP A 187 -21.56 8.31 -4.25
C ASP A 187 -21.85 7.76 -2.84
N ALA A 188 -22.48 6.60 -2.74
CA ALA A 188 -22.76 5.93 -1.48
C ALA A 188 -21.83 4.72 -1.37
N PRO A 189 -20.67 4.84 -0.70
CA PRO A 189 -19.71 3.76 -0.61
C PRO A 189 -20.36 2.51 -0.01
N GLU A 190 -20.22 1.37 -0.69
CA GLU A 190 -20.76 0.10 -0.22
C GLU A 190 -19.68 -0.65 0.55
N LEU A 191 -19.96 -1.02 1.80
CA LEU A 191 -19.04 -1.83 2.60
C LEU A 191 -18.93 -3.23 2.00
N ARG A 192 -17.78 -3.56 1.40
CA ARG A 192 -17.50 -4.89 0.85
C ARG A 192 -16.97 -5.84 1.90
N GLN A 193 -15.98 -5.38 2.68
CA GLN A 193 -15.31 -6.22 3.67
C GLN A 193 -14.88 -5.41 4.89
N LEU A 194 -14.86 -6.09 6.05
CA LEU A 194 -14.23 -5.62 7.28
C LEU A 194 -13.22 -6.66 7.75
N SER A 195 -11.99 -6.24 8.03
CA SER A 195 -10.97 -7.08 8.68
C SER A 195 -10.89 -6.71 10.17
N THR A 196 -10.78 -7.73 11.03
CA THR A 196 -10.74 -7.56 12.50
C THR A 196 -9.37 -7.79 13.12
N THR A 197 -8.47 -8.50 12.44
CA THR A 197 -7.09 -8.76 12.93
C THR A 197 -6.22 -7.52 12.76
N ASP A 198 -6.32 -6.88 11.61
CA ASP A 198 -5.90 -5.51 11.40
C ASP A 198 -7.16 -4.76 11.00
N PRO A 199 -7.68 -3.87 11.86
CA PRO A 199 -8.90 -3.12 11.58
C PRO A 199 -8.79 -2.46 10.21
N ALA A 200 -9.50 -3.02 9.22
CA ALA A 200 -9.45 -2.51 7.86
C ALA A 200 -10.84 -2.51 7.25
N ILE A 201 -11.15 -1.42 6.55
CA ILE A 201 -12.42 -1.19 5.87
C ILE A 201 -12.15 -1.24 4.37
N PHE A 202 -12.98 -1.97 3.65
CA PHE A 202 -12.91 -2.11 2.21
C PHE A 202 -14.25 -1.67 1.62
N ALA A 203 -14.26 -0.56 0.88
CA ALA A 203 -15.46 0.06 0.36
C ALA A 203 -15.44 0.07 -1.17
N LEU A 204 -16.51 -0.42 -1.78
CA LEU A 204 -16.76 -0.28 -3.22
C LEU A 204 -17.16 1.17 -3.51
N VAL A 205 -16.48 1.76 -4.50
CA VAL A 205 -16.67 3.15 -4.92
C VAL A 205 -16.39 3.24 -6.42
N GLY A 206 -16.98 4.22 -7.11
CA GLY A 206 -16.66 4.48 -8.52
C GLY A 206 -15.15 4.69 -8.78
N THR A 207 -14.63 4.12 -9.88
CA THR A 207 -13.20 4.18 -10.24
C THR A 207 -12.63 5.59 -10.31
N GLY A 208 -13.41 6.56 -10.83
CA GLY A 208 -13.02 7.97 -10.85
C GLY A 208 -12.83 8.55 -9.46
N THR A 209 -13.73 8.22 -8.54
CA THR A 209 -13.63 8.61 -7.13
C THR A 209 -12.42 7.98 -6.46
N VAL A 210 -12.14 6.69 -6.68
CA VAL A 210 -10.93 6.02 -6.15
C VAL A 210 -9.67 6.74 -6.64
N LEU A 211 -9.59 7.02 -7.94
CA LEU A 211 -8.44 7.72 -8.54
C LEU A 211 -8.23 9.11 -7.93
N ALA A 212 -9.30 9.90 -7.79
CA ALA A 212 -9.24 11.22 -7.17
C ALA A 212 -8.76 11.14 -5.71
N PHE A 213 -9.26 10.17 -4.95
CA PHE A 213 -8.89 9.95 -3.56
C PHE A 213 -7.40 9.58 -3.41
N LEU A 214 -6.90 8.66 -4.25
CA LEU A 214 -5.48 8.26 -4.22
C LEU A 214 -4.55 9.41 -4.63
N LYS A 215 -4.93 10.24 -5.60
CA LYS A 215 -4.17 11.45 -5.95
C LYS A 215 -4.07 12.42 -4.76
N ILE A 216 -5.15 12.58 -4.00
CA ILE A 216 -5.15 13.40 -2.77
C ILE A 216 -4.24 12.80 -1.70
N VAL A 217 -4.36 11.49 -1.44
CA VAL A 217 -3.52 10.78 -0.46
C VAL A 217 -2.04 10.90 -0.80
N LYS A 218 -1.67 10.71 -2.07
CA LYS A 218 -0.28 10.84 -2.54
C LYS A 218 0.29 12.23 -2.25
N GLU A 219 -0.47 13.29 -2.53
CA GLU A 219 -0.02 14.65 -2.25
C GLU A 219 0.05 14.96 -0.74
N ILE A 220 -0.88 14.41 0.06
CA ILE A 220 -0.81 14.51 1.52
C ILE A 220 0.48 13.86 2.05
N ILE A 221 0.83 12.66 1.56
CA ILE A 221 2.08 11.98 1.93
C ILE A 221 3.29 12.86 1.57
N CYS A 222 3.30 13.48 0.38
CA CYS A 222 4.36 14.42 -0.01
C CYS A 222 4.48 15.64 0.93
N VAL A 223 3.37 16.16 1.46
CA VAL A 223 3.37 17.24 2.46
C VAL A 223 3.97 16.75 3.78
N ILE A 224 3.54 15.57 4.24
CA ILE A 224 4.02 14.94 5.48
C ILE A 224 5.53 14.66 5.40
N GLU A 225 6.01 14.03 4.32
CA GLU A 225 7.44 13.76 4.11
C GLU A 225 8.31 15.01 4.13
N LYS A 226 7.85 16.10 3.49
CA LYS A 226 8.55 17.39 3.54
C LYS A 226 8.63 17.92 4.96
N SER A 227 7.54 17.80 5.73
CA SER A 227 7.51 18.24 7.12
C SER A 227 8.43 17.41 8.03
N TYR A 228 8.60 16.10 7.79
CA TYR A 228 9.60 15.27 8.49
C TYR A 228 11.01 15.78 8.25
N LYS A 229 11.39 16.03 7.00
CA LYS A 229 12.73 16.54 6.65
C LYS A 229 13.04 17.86 7.35
N MET A 230 12.03 18.74 7.46
CA MET A 230 12.19 20.01 8.19
C MET A 230 12.33 19.80 9.70
N ARG A 231 11.63 18.81 10.28
CA ARG A 231 11.78 18.44 11.70
C ARG A 231 13.12 17.79 12.01
N GLU A 232 13.64 16.96 11.12
CA GLU A 232 14.98 16.38 11.26
C GLU A 232 16.06 17.49 11.26
N ALA A 233 15.92 18.47 10.36
CA ALA A 233 16.77 19.65 10.34
C ALA A 233 16.66 20.45 11.65
N ARG A 234 15.45 20.61 12.20
CA ARG A 234 15.24 21.25 13.49
C ARG A 234 15.87 20.46 14.64
N ALA A 235 15.69 19.14 14.68
CA ALA A 235 16.29 18.28 15.71
C ALA A 235 17.82 18.40 15.69
N SER A 236 18.40 18.44 14.49
CA SER A 236 19.84 18.69 14.29
C SER A 236 20.26 20.07 14.80
N ALA A 237 19.45 21.12 14.56
CA ALA A 237 19.71 22.46 15.09
C ALA A 237 19.66 22.53 16.62
N ILE A 238 18.72 21.81 17.26
CA ILE A 238 18.63 21.70 18.72
C ILE A 238 19.87 20.97 19.27
N ALA A 239 20.26 19.85 18.66
CA ALA A 239 21.44 19.09 19.05
C ALA A 239 22.74 19.89 18.89
N ALA A 240 22.77 20.85 17.98
CA ALA A 240 23.86 21.79 17.78
C ALA A 240 23.79 23.02 18.70
N GLU A 241 22.87 23.06 19.67
CA GLU A 241 22.68 24.15 20.63
C GLU A 241 22.44 25.52 19.95
N MET A 242 21.73 25.52 18.81
CA MET A 242 21.36 26.76 18.14
C MET A 242 20.41 27.61 18.98
N ASP A 243 20.41 28.92 18.73
CA ASP A 243 19.59 29.89 19.46
C ASP A 243 18.09 29.57 19.40
N THR A 244 17.39 29.76 20.52
CA THR A 244 15.95 29.46 20.66
C THR A 244 15.09 30.20 19.62
N GLU A 245 15.44 31.44 19.25
CA GLU A 245 14.72 32.22 18.24
C GLU A 245 14.78 31.53 16.86
N ILE A 246 15.90 30.87 16.54
CA ILE A 246 16.04 30.11 15.30
C ILE A 246 15.14 28.88 15.35
N ILE A 247 15.12 28.14 16.47
CA ILE A 247 14.28 26.95 16.64
C ILE A 247 12.79 27.31 16.55
N GLU A 248 12.37 28.43 17.14
CA GLU A 248 10.99 28.93 17.05
C GLU A 248 10.61 29.34 15.62
N LYS A 249 11.51 30.01 14.89
CA LYS A 249 11.29 30.31 13.46
C LYS A 249 11.17 29.06 12.62
N MET A 250 11.97 28.02 12.90
CA MET A 250 11.84 26.72 12.22
C MET A 250 10.49 26.07 12.50
N ASN A 251 10.00 26.11 13.74
CA ASN A 251 8.66 25.61 14.08
C ASN A 251 7.56 26.33 13.29
N ALA A 252 7.59 27.67 13.28
CA ALA A 252 6.62 28.45 12.52
C ALA A 252 6.68 28.16 11.01
N GLN A 253 7.88 27.94 10.47
CA GLN A 253 8.04 27.56 9.06
C GLN A 253 7.50 26.17 8.76
N ILE A 254 7.66 25.20 9.68
CA ILE A 254 7.10 23.85 9.53
C ILE A 254 5.57 23.91 9.50
N GLU A 255 4.96 24.60 10.46
CA GLU A 255 3.50 24.75 10.54
C GLU A 255 2.95 25.44 9.28
N LEU A 256 3.59 26.53 8.85
CA LEU A 256 3.20 27.24 7.63
C LEU A 256 3.34 26.37 6.38
N ALA A 257 4.41 25.57 6.28
CA ALA A 257 4.62 24.69 5.15
C ALA A 257 3.56 23.58 5.06
N ILE A 258 3.13 23.04 6.21
CA ILE A 258 2.03 22.07 6.29
C ILE A 258 0.72 22.72 5.86
N GLU A 259 0.37 23.88 6.43
CA GLU A 259 -0.88 24.58 6.10
C GLU A 259 -0.97 24.92 4.60
N GLN A 260 0.10 25.49 4.04
CA GLN A 260 0.19 25.79 2.62
C GLN A 260 0.14 24.52 1.76
N GLY A 261 0.80 23.45 2.20
CA GLY A 261 0.75 22.15 1.56
C GLY A 261 -0.69 21.63 1.45
N LEU A 262 -1.42 21.58 2.56
CA LEU A 262 -2.80 21.09 2.60
C LEU A 262 -3.80 22.00 1.85
N GLU A 263 -3.59 23.32 1.85
CA GLU A 263 -4.39 24.22 1.02
C GLU A 263 -4.14 23.95 -0.48
N ASN A 264 -2.88 23.71 -0.90
CA ASN A 264 -2.58 23.34 -2.28
C ASN A 264 -3.25 22.02 -2.68
N VAL A 265 -3.26 21.01 -1.79
CA VAL A 265 -3.99 19.75 -2.02
C VAL A 265 -5.49 20.01 -2.17
N THR A 266 -6.05 20.89 -1.34
CA THR A 266 -7.47 21.29 -1.41
C THR A 266 -7.78 21.98 -2.74
N GLU A 267 -6.94 22.90 -3.18
CA GLU A 267 -7.09 23.56 -4.48
C GLU A 267 -6.98 22.59 -5.65
N MET A 268 -6.06 21.62 -5.57
CA MET A 268 -5.93 20.56 -6.56
C MET A 268 -7.21 19.73 -6.64
N ALA A 269 -7.71 19.24 -5.49
CA ALA A 269 -8.90 18.39 -5.41
C ALA A 269 -10.15 19.11 -5.94
N THR A 270 -10.24 20.42 -5.72
CA THR A 270 -11.44 21.21 -6.05
C THR A 270 -11.35 21.93 -7.39
N ARG A 271 -10.25 21.79 -8.14
CA ARG A 271 -10.00 22.51 -9.40
C ARG A 271 -11.07 22.29 -10.46
N ARG A 272 -11.74 21.12 -10.46
CA ARG A 272 -12.77 20.74 -11.43
C ARG A 272 -14.18 21.23 -11.07
N LEU A 273 -14.39 21.74 -9.85
CA LEU A 273 -15.69 22.28 -9.45
C LEU A 273 -16.04 23.51 -10.30
N ASP A 274 -17.10 23.42 -11.11
CA ASP A 274 -17.61 24.60 -11.80
C ASP A 274 -18.15 25.59 -10.75
N SER A 275 -17.60 26.80 -10.74
CA SER A 275 -18.05 27.92 -9.91
C SER A 275 -19.55 28.23 -10.00
N ARG A 276 -20.23 27.75 -11.07
CA ARG A 276 -21.68 27.88 -11.27
C ARG A 276 -22.50 26.86 -10.50
N VAL A 277 -21.88 25.82 -9.94
CA VAL A 277 -22.53 24.87 -9.04
C VAL A 277 -22.78 25.57 -7.70
N GLY A 278 -24.05 25.70 -7.30
CA GLY A 278 -24.44 26.44 -6.10
C GLY A 278 -23.80 25.93 -4.78
N ARG A 279 -23.25 24.72 -4.79
CA ARG A 279 -22.56 24.08 -3.65
C ARG A 279 -21.03 24.09 -3.73
N SER A 280 -20.42 24.76 -4.72
CA SER A 280 -18.95 24.77 -4.88
C SER A 280 -18.19 25.23 -3.62
N LYS A 281 -18.68 26.27 -2.93
CA LYS A 281 -18.07 26.75 -1.67
C LYS A 281 -18.21 25.75 -0.52
N GLU A 282 -19.35 25.07 -0.43
CA GLU A 282 -19.60 24.03 0.58
C GLU A 282 -18.67 22.84 0.37
N LEU A 283 -18.55 22.38 -0.88
CA LEU A 283 -17.66 21.28 -1.25
C LEU A 283 -16.18 21.62 -1.06
N LYS A 284 -15.75 22.87 -1.33
CA LYS A 284 -14.37 23.30 -1.02
C LYS A 284 -14.09 23.26 0.48
N ASN A 285 -15.03 23.71 1.31
CA ASN A 285 -14.89 23.64 2.76
C ASN A 285 -14.88 22.18 3.25
N ALA A 286 -15.73 21.32 2.70
CA ALA A 286 -15.74 19.90 3.00
C ALA A 286 -14.42 19.22 2.61
N ALA A 287 -13.89 19.51 1.42
CA ALA A 287 -12.59 19.02 0.98
C ALA A 287 -11.48 19.44 1.93
N LYS A 288 -11.43 20.72 2.33
CA LYS A 288 -10.44 21.22 3.30
C LYS A 288 -10.50 20.46 4.63
N LEU A 289 -11.71 20.25 5.15
CA LEU A 289 -11.94 19.49 6.39
C LEU A 289 -11.44 18.04 6.25
N TYR A 290 -11.88 17.32 5.22
CA TYR A 290 -11.52 15.91 5.06
C TYR A 290 -10.05 15.70 4.68
N ILE A 291 -9.43 16.63 3.93
CA ILE A 291 -7.98 16.60 3.64
C ILE A 291 -7.18 16.79 4.93
N GLY A 292 -7.55 17.74 5.77
CA GLY A 292 -6.91 17.91 7.09
C GLY A 292 -7.07 16.68 7.97
N GLY A 293 -8.29 16.12 8.03
CA GLY A 293 -8.57 14.89 8.78
C GLY A 293 -7.86 13.64 8.24
N LEU A 294 -7.67 13.53 6.91
CA LEU A 294 -6.89 12.46 6.30
C LEU A 294 -5.40 12.62 6.58
N ALA A 295 -4.87 13.84 6.50
CA ALA A 295 -3.48 14.12 6.84
C ALA A 295 -3.16 13.73 8.28
N ALA A 296 -4.01 14.12 9.24
CA ALA A 296 -3.88 13.73 10.64
C ALA A 296 -3.86 12.21 10.81
N ARG A 297 -4.75 11.48 10.12
CA ARG A 297 -4.81 10.02 10.17
C ARG A 297 -3.57 9.36 9.58
N ILE A 298 -3.15 9.78 8.38
CA ILE A 298 -1.96 9.23 7.73
C ILE A 298 -0.72 9.43 8.61
N ASP A 299 -0.58 10.61 9.20
CA ASP A 299 0.51 10.89 10.14
C ASP A 299 0.45 10.07 11.44
N ASN A 300 -0.74 9.61 11.82
CA ASN A 300 -0.94 8.66 12.92
C ASN A 300 -0.92 7.19 12.47
N GLY A 301 -0.33 6.90 11.30
CA GLY A 301 -0.10 5.53 10.82
C GLY A 301 -1.27 4.88 10.09
N PHE A 302 -2.37 5.61 9.81
CA PHE A 302 -3.40 5.09 8.93
C PHE A 302 -2.84 4.91 7.52
N GLN A 303 -3.23 3.82 6.87
CA GLN A 303 -2.88 3.58 5.49
C GLN A 303 -4.13 3.61 4.63
N VAL A 304 -4.02 4.23 3.46
CA VAL A 304 -5.08 4.29 2.47
C VAL A 304 -4.56 3.67 1.19
N ASP A 305 -5.35 2.78 0.62
CA ASP A 305 -5.03 2.12 -0.63
C ASP A 305 -6.26 2.07 -1.54
N GLY A 306 -6.05 1.74 -2.81
CA GLY A 306 -7.13 1.54 -3.76
C GLY A 306 -6.76 0.52 -4.81
N SER A 307 -7.78 -0.10 -5.38
CA SER A 307 -7.60 -1.07 -6.45
C SER A 307 -8.77 -0.98 -7.41
N ALA A 308 -8.51 -1.17 -8.69
CA ALA A 308 -9.54 -1.17 -9.72
C ALA A 308 -9.32 -2.33 -10.69
N VAL A 309 -10.42 -2.97 -11.10
CA VAL A 309 -10.39 -3.98 -12.16
C VAL A 309 -10.93 -3.33 -13.43
N PRO A 310 -10.17 -3.34 -14.53
CA PRO A 310 -10.63 -2.79 -15.80
C PRO A 310 -11.98 -3.41 -16.20
N SER A 311 -12.90 -2.55 -16.64
CA SER A 311 -14.16 -3.01 -17.24
C SER A 311 -13.88 -3.78 -18.53
N ASP A 312 -14.84 -4.58 -18.99
CA ASP A 312 -14.68 -5.30 -20.26
C ASP A 312 -14.58 -4.32 -21.44
N GLU A 313 -15.25 -3.16 -21.36
CA GLU A 313 -15.11 -2.06 -22.33
C GLU A 313 -13.69 -1.49 -22.34
N GLU A 314 -13.11 -1.19 -21.17
CA GLU A 314 -11.72 -0.72 -21.05
C GLU A 314 -10.73 -1.75 -21.62
N LYS A 315 -10.97 -3.05 -21.42
CA LYS A 315 -10.11 -4.11 -22.01
C LYS A 315 -10.22 -4.15 -23.53
N GLU A 316 -11.43 -4.01 -24.08
CA GLU A 316 -11.63 -3.96 -25.53
C GLU A 316 -10.91 -2.75 -26.14
N GLU A 317 -10.99 -1.58 -25.51
CA GLU A 317 -10.28 -0.37 -25.94
C GLU A 317 -8.75 -0.57 -25.89
N GLN A 318 -8.22 -1.16 -24.82
CA GLN A 318 -6.79 -1.49 -24.72
C GLN A 318 -6.29 -2.44 -25.81
N MET A 319 -7.11 -3.43 -26.19
CA MET A 319 -6.76 -4.37 -27.26
C MET A 319 -6.71 -3.67 -28.62
N LEU A 320 -7.60 -2.71 -28.88
CA LEU A 320 -7.60 -1.93 -30.12
C LEU A 320 -6.39 -0.99 -30.19
N ASP A 321 -6.05 -0.34 -29.08
CA ASP A 321 -4.89 0.57 -28.99
C ASP A 321 -3.55 -0.18 -29.09
N ALA A 322 -3.48 -1.44 -28.65
CA ALA A 322 -2.26 -2.25 -28.80
C ALA A 322 -1.94 -2.56 -30.28
N GLU A 323 -2.93 -2.49 -31.18
CA GLU A 323 -2.75 -2.70 -32.62
C GLU A 323 -2.38 -1.41 -33.38
N ASP A 324 -2.69 -0.23 -32.84
CA ASP A 324 -2.33 1.07 -33.44
C ASP A 324 -1.06 1.60 -32.74
N GLU A 325 0.05 1.83 -33.46
CA GLU A 325 1.32 2.35 -32.91
C GLU A 325 1.20 3.75 -32.23
N ARG A 326 -0.01 4.30 -32.16
CA ARG A 326 -0.36 5.63 -31.65
C ARG A 326 -0.59 5.65 -30.14
N GLY A 327 0.34 5.08 -29.39
CA GLY A 327 0.50 5.33 -27.94
C GLY A 327 -0.62 4.75 -27.08
N HIS A 328 -0.26 3.76 -26.25
CA HIS A 328 -1.13 3.15 -25.27
C HIS A 328 -1.77 4.20 -24.35
N GLN A 329 -3.09 4.39 -24.46
CA GLN A 329 -3.83 5.27 -23.55
C GLN A 329 -4.03 4.52 -22.23
N ILE A 330 -3.47 5.07 -21.15
CA ILE A 330 -3.61 4.50 -19.81
C ILE A 330 -5.07 4.64 -19.39
N THR A 331 -5.69 3.52 -19.03
CA THR A 331 -7.07 3.49 -18.54
C THR A 331 -7.16 4.05 -17.11
N THR A 332 -8.35 4.44 -16.68
CA THR A 332 -8.56 4.94 -15.32
C THR A 332 -8.18 3.87 -14.29
N SER A 333 -8.54 2.61 -14.56
CA SER A 333 -8.21 1.46 -13.71
C SER A 333 -6.70 1.22 -13.58
N GLU A 334 -5.94 1.39 -14.67
CA GLU A 334 -4.47 1.30 -14.64
C GLU A 334 -3.84 2.47 -13.90
N GLU A 335 -4.37 3.69 -14.04
CA GLU A 335 -3.90 4.84 -13.25
C GLU A 335 -4.11 4.60 -11.75
N VAL A 336 -5.26 4.04 -11.34
CA VAL A 336 -5.54 3.69 -9.94
C VAL A 336 -4.49 2.75 -9.40
N ASN A 337 -4.24 1.63 -10.10
CA ASN A 337 -3.29 0.61 -9.65
C ASN A 337 -1.84 1.13 -9.67
N THR A 338 -1.50 1.97 -10.66
CA THR A 338 -0.19 2.64 -10.72
C THR A 338 0.02 3.53 -9.50
N ILE A 339 -0.90 4.45 -9.22
CA ILE A 339 -0.80 5.37 -8.09
C ILE A 339 -0.83 4.62 -6.76
N SER A 340 -1.66 3.59 -6.61
CA SER A 340 -1.68 2.70 -5.45
C SER A 340 -0.29 2.10 -5.18
N SER A 341 0.39 1.60 -6.23
CA SER A 341 1.74 1.02 -6.09
C SER A 341 2.83 2.05 -5.73
N GLU A 342 2.62 3.32 -6.10
CA GLU A 342 3.51 4.45 -5.78
C GLU A 342 3.27 5.00 -4.38
N ILE A 343 2.05 4.84 -3.84
CA ILE A 343 1.72 5.19 -2.46
C ILE A 343 2.46 4.21 -1.55
N ARG A 344 3.67 4.61 -1.17
CA ARG A 344 4.46 3.98 -0.14
C ARG A 344 4.37 4.85 1.09
N PHE A 345 3.73 4.34 2.11
CA PHE A 345 3.86 4.92 3.44
C PHE A 345 5.30 4.67 3.87
N ALA A 346 6.13 5.72 3.85
CA ALA A 346 7.44 5.66 4.46
C ALA A 346 7.27 5.15 5.90
N GLU A 347 8.28 4.46 6.43
CA GLU A 347 8.32 4.17 7.88
C GLU A 347 8.27 5.52 8.60
N LEU A 348 7.08 5.86 9.06
CA LEU A 348 6.85 7.08 9.82
C LEU A 348 7.58 6.89 11.16
N PRO A 349 8.34 7.88 11.63
CA PRO A 349 8.84 7.89 13.00
C PRO A 349 7.72 7.61 13.99
N GLU A 350 8.04 6.94 15.11
CA GLU A 350 7.05 6.56 16.14
C GLU A 350 6.23 7.74 16.72
N GLU A 351 6.71 8.98 16.58
CA GLU A 351 6.00 10.17 17.02
C GLU A 351 5.27 10.89 15.86
N SER A 352 3.94 11.02 15.99
CA SER A 352 3.08 11.81 15.08
C SER A 352 3.56 13.28 14.97
N ILE A 353 3.65 13.78 13.74
CA ILE A 353 4.01 15.19 13.48
C ILE A 353 2.83 16.09 13.73
N LEU A 354 1.74 15.77 13.05
CA LEU A 354 0.55 16.54 12.94
C LEU A 354 -0.19 16.32 14.25
N ARG A 355 0.14 17.14 15.26
CA ARG A 355 -0.73 17.40 16.43
C ARG A 355 -2.04 18.10 16.00
N LEU A 356 -2.56 17.75 14.83
CA LEU A 356 -3.86 18.14 14.38
C LEU A 356 -4.83 17.38 15.28
N ALA A 357 -5.65 18.14 16.01
CA ALA A 357 -6.71 17.56 16.81
C ALA A 357 -7.57 16.67 15.91
N TYR A 358 -7.88 15.47 16.38
CA TYR A 358 -8.96 14.70 15.77
C TYR A 358 -10.25 15.49 16.03
N ASP A 359 -10.98 15.87 14.98
CA ASP A 359 -12.29 16.55 15.09
C ASP A 359 -13.36 15.74 15.90
N GLY A 360 -12.99 14.59 16.48
CA GLY A 360 -13.82 13.78 17.36
C GLY A 360 -13.43 13.82 18.85
N GLU A 361 -12.36 14.53 19.21
CA GLU A 361 -12.13 15.05 20.55
C GLU A 361 -12.77 16.44 20.61
N GLU A 362 -14.10 16.48 20.64
CA GLU A 362 -14.70 17.53 21.46
C GLU A 362 -14.04 17.34 22.82
N GLU A 363 -13.26 18.33 23.27
CA GLU A 363 -12.82 18.40 24.65
C GLU A 363 -14.09 18.12 25.47
N GLU A 364 -14.21 16.89 26.00
CA GLU A 364 -15.08 16.63 27.13
C GLU A 364 -14.45 17.47 28.22
N GLY A 365 -14.77 18.77 28.18
CA GLY A 365 -14.39 19.75 29.14
C GLY A 365 -14.88 19.16 30.43
N ASP A 366 -13.90 18.79 31.24
CA ASP A 366 -14.02 18.30 32.59
C ASP A 366 -14.72 19.41 33.38
N GLN A 367 -16.03 19.57 33.17
CA GLN A 367 -16.93 20.27 34.05
C GLN A 367 -17.12 19.35 35.27
N VAL A 368 -16.02 19.09 35.97
CA VAL A 368 -16.07 18.76 37.38
C VAL A 368 -16.65 19.99 38.04
N GLY A 369 -17.98 19.96 38.18
CA GLY A 369 -18.73 20.87 39.01
C GLY A 369 -18.08 20.89 40.38
N THR A 370 -17.31 21.94 40.65
CA THR A 370 -16.98 22.38 41.98
C THR A 370 -18.20 23.12 42.53
N GLU A 371 -19.30 22.40 42.70
CA GLU A 371 -20.42 22.84 43.51
C GLU A 371 -20.27 22.22 44.90
N GLY A 372 -19.86 23.06 45.85
CA GLY A 372 -20.45 23.11 47.18
C GLY A 372 -20.02 22.06 48.20
N ALA A 373 -19.06 22.43 49.05
CA ALA A 373 -19.13 22.19 50.50
C ALA A 373 -18.60 23.42 51.24
#